data_AF-A0A6P8PFB7-F1
#
_entry.id   AF-A0A6P8PFB7-F1
#
_cell.length_a   1.000
_cell.length_b   1.000
_cell.length_c   1.000
_cell.angle_alpha   90.00
_cell.angle_beta   90.00
_cell.angle_gamma   90.00
#
_symmetry.space_group_name_H-M   'P 1'
#
loop_
_entity.id
_entity.type
_entity.pdbx_description
1 polymer ?
#
loop_
_entity_poly.entity_id
_entity_poly.type
_entity_poly.pdbx_seq_one_letter_code
_entity_poly.pdbx_strand_id
1 'polypeptide(L)'
;MGIKARILETLVMLILLALLIFGIVWVASALIDNDTASKESLYDLWDFYLPYLYSCISLMGCLLLLLCTPVGLSRMFTVMGQLLVKPTILEDLDEQIYIITLKEEILQRKLNGVSTAVEFNSLELEHELDNVRTMKTKLERRKKASAWERNLVYPAVMILLLIETSSSVILVACNILRLLVDETAMPKGSRGPGIGSVSLFTFGFLGAALEIILIFYLMVSSVVGFYSLCFFRTFIPKKDDTTMTKVIGNCVSILVLSSALPVMSRTLGVTRFDLLGDFGRFNWLGNFYIVLSYNLLFTIMTTLCLIRTFTSAVREELLKAIGLDKLQLSNTSRDSESAKPSTNGHQKAL
;
A
#
# COMPACT_ATOMS: atom_id res chain seq x y z
N MET A 1 8.25 22.70 19.94
CA MET A 1 7.40 21.70 20.62
C MET A 1 7.32 22.04 22.11
N GLY A 2 6.13 22.41 22.59
CA GLY A 2 5.97 23.05 23.90
C GLY A 2 6.14 22.11 25.09
N ILE A 3 6.72 22.64 26.17
CA ILE A 3 6.94 21.97 27.47
C ILE A 3 5.68 21.25 28.00
N LYS A 4 4.48 21.81 27.74
CA LYS A 4 3.19 21.22 28.11
C LYS A 4 2.94 19.83 27.49
N ALA A 5 3.38 19.60 26.25
CA ALA A 5 3.21 18.31 25.58
C ALA A 5 4.10 17.22 26.19
N ARG A 6 5.34 17.57 26.57
CA ARG A 6 6.25 16.65 27.27
C ARG A 6 5.74 16.31 28.68
N ILE A 7 5.18 17.29 29.39
CA ILE A 7 4.58 17.05 30.73
C ILE A 7 3.40 16.08 30.61
N LEU A 8 2.51 16.29 29.64
CA LEU A 8 1.38 15.40 29.41
C LEU A 8 1.83 13.98 29.06
N GLU A 9 2.84 13.84 28.20
CA GLU A 9 3.45 12.56 27.86
C GLU A 9 4.03 11.84 29.09
N THR A 10 4.80 12.52 29.92
CA THR A 10 5.35 11.93 31.16
C THR A 10 4.25 11.56 32.16
N LEU A 11 3.20 12.38 32.26
CA LEU A 11 2.07 12.13 33.16
C LEU A 11 1.25 10.92 32.70
N VAL A 12 1.00 10.80 31.39
CA VAL A 12 0.33 9.62 30.81
C VAL A 12 1.15 8.35 31.04
N MET A 13 2.47 8.41 30.83
CA MET A 13 3.35 7.27 31.09
C MET A 13 3.39 6.89 32.58
N LEU A 14 3.40 7.88 33.48
CA LEU A 14 3.36 7.64 34.92
C LEU A 14 2.04 6.99 35.37
N ILE A 15 0.90 7.46 34.83
CA ILE A 15 -0.41 6.86 35.11
C ILE A 15 -0.47 5.43 34.58
N LEU A 16 -0.02 5.18 33.34
CA LEU A 16 0.05 3.83 32.77
C LEU A 16 0.94 2.90 33.60
N LEU A 17 2.11 3.38 34.04
CA LEU A 17 3.03 2.62 34.89
C LEU A 17 2.41 2.32 36.26
N ALA A 18 1.73 3.29 36.87
CA ALA A 18 1.05 3.10 38.15
C ALA A 18 -0.09 2.08 38.04
N LEU A 19 -0.91 2.17 37.00
CA LEU A 19 -1.97 1.20 36.72
C LEU A 19 -1.41 -0.20 36.45
N LEU A 20 -0.30 -0.30 35.71
CA LEU A 20 0.39 -1.57 35.46
C LEU A 20 0.88 -2.20 36.76
N ILE A 21 1.60 -1.45 37.58
CA ILE A 21 2.11 -1.94 38.88
C ILE A 21 0.95 -2.33 39.79
N PHE A 22 -0.10 -1.52 39.86
CA PHE A 22 -1.29 -1.82 40.66
C PHE A 22 -1.99 -3.11 40.18
N GLY A 23 -2.13 -3.30 38.86
CA GLY A 23 -2.68 -4.52 38.29
C GLY A 23 -1.83 -5.75 38.59
N ILE A 24 -0.51 -5.66 38.44
CA ILE A 24 0.43 -6.76 38.75
C ILE A 24 0.38 -7.09 40.25
N VAL A 25 0.39 -6.09 41.13
CA VAL A 25 0.30 -6.28 42.58
C VAL A 25 -1.04 -6.90 42.96
N TRP A 26 -2.14 -6.48 42.35
CA TRP A 26 -3.47 -7.06 42.59
C TRP A 26 -3.52 -8.54 42.18
N VAL A 27 -3.01 -8.89 40.99
CA VAL A 27 -2.93 -10.29 40.52
C VAL A 27 -2.01 -11.11 41.42
N ALA A 28 -0.84 -10.59 41.79
CA ALA A 28 0.11 -11.28 42.67
C ALA A 28 -0.48 -11.50 44.07
N SER A 29 -1.20 -10.50 44.61
CA SER A 29 -1.86 -10.59 45.91
C SER A 29 -2.96 -11.66 45.88
N ALA A 30 -3.81 -11.68 44.86
CA ALA A 30 -4.87 -12.68 44.75
C ALA A 30 -4.36 -14.10 44.40
N LEU A 31 -3.11 -14.24 43.93
CA LEU A 31 -2.43 -15.54 43.78
C LEU A 31 -1.86 -16.07 45.11
N ILE A 32 -1.32 -15.17 45.95
CA ILE A 32 -0.67 -15.48 47.22
C ILE A 32 -1.70 -15.61 48.35
N ASP A 33 -2.65 -14.68 48.44
CA ASP A 33 -3.76 -14.75 49.38
C ASP A 33 -4.75 -15.81 48.91
N ASN A 34 -4.87 -16.87 49.70
CA ASN A 34 -5.77 -17.99 49.44
C ASN A 34 -7.24 -17.64 49.78
N ASP A 35 -7.59 -16.36 49.77
CA ASP A 35 -8.92 -15.88 50.10
C ASP A 35 -9.91 -16.21 48.97
N THR A 36 -11.08 -16.72 49.32
CA THR A 36 -12.04 -17.24 48.33
C THR A 36 -12.61 -16.11 47.47
N ALA A 37 -12.81 -14.92 48.05
CA ALA A 37 -13.39 -13.78 47.33
C ALA A 37 -12.44 -13.17 46.29
N SER A 38 -11.14 -13.08 46.58
CA SER A 38 -10.15 -12.54 45.64
C SER A 38 -9.94 -13.50 44.46
N LYS A 39 -9.94 -14.81 44.71
CA LYS A 39 -9.85 -15.84 43.67
C LYS A 39 -11.09 -15.89 42.78
N GLU A 40 -12.29 -15.80 43.35
CA GLU A 40 -13.51 -15.71 42.54
C GLU A 40 -13.50 -14.48 41.63
N SER A 41 -13.09 -13.32 42.13
CA SER A 41 -12.96 -12.11 41.31
C SER A 41 -11.92 -12.26 40.18
N LEU A 42 -10.82 -12.98 40.42
CA LEU A 42 -9.82 -13.30 39.39
C LEU A 42 -10.39 -14.27 38.34
N TYR A 43 -11.12 -15.30 38.75
CA TYR A 43 -11.74 -16.25 37.84
C TYR A 43 -12.82 -15.58 36.99
N ASP A 44 -13.67 -14.72 37.58
CA ASP A 44 -14.64 -13.92 36.83
C ASP A 44 -13.95 -13.00 35.81
N LEU A 45 -12.86 -12.34 36.21
CA LEU A 45 -12.06 -11.50 35.30
C LEU A 45 -11.50 -12.33 34.13
N TRP A 46 -10.93 -13.49 34.42
CA TRP A 46 -10.29 -14.36 33.43
C TRP A 46 -11.28 -15.02 32.48
N ASP A 47 -12.39 -15.58 32.99
CA ASP A 47 -13.34 -16.38 32.20
C ASP A 47 -14.40 -15.52 31.51
N PHE A 48 -14.82 -14.39 32.11
CA PHE A 48 -15.92 -13.58 31.57
C PHE A 48 -15.46 -12.27 30.94
N TYR A 49 -14.67 -11.46 31.66
CA TYR A 49 -14.34 -10.11 31.22
C TYR A 49 -13.22 -10.07 30.16
N LEU A 50 -12.17 -10.88 30.32
CA LEU A 50 -11.01 -10.90 29.41
C LEU A 50 -11.40 -11.31 27.98
N PRO A 51 -12.20 -12.38 27.76
CA PRO A 51 -12.67 -12.75 26.42
C PRO A 51 -13.61 -11.70 25.81
N TYR A 52 -14.45 -11.04 26.62
CA TYR A 52 -15.33 -9.96 26.14
C TYR A 52 -14.52 -8.73 25.70
N LEU A 53 -13.54 -8.33 26.49
CA LEU A 53 -12.64 -7.22 26.18
C LEU A 53 -11.84 -7.52 24.92
N TYR A 54 -11.26 -8.72 24.82
CA TYR A 54 -10.54 -9.17 23.63
C TYR A 54 -11.44 -9.20 22.38
N SER A 55 -12.69 -9.66 22.52
CA SER A 55 -13.71 -9.63 21.48
C SER A 55 -14.04 -8.20 21.02
N CYS A 56 -14.13 -7.23 21.94
CA CYS A 56 -14.36 -5.83 21.62
C CYS A 56 -13.16 -5.20 20.89
N ILE A 57 -11.94 -5.44 21.37
CA ILE A 57 -10.70 -4.95 20.74
C ILE A 57 -10.55 -5.54 19.34
N SER A 58 -10.80 -6.85 19.18
CA SER A 58 -10.77 -7.51 17.89
C SER A 58 -11.83 -6.96 16.94
N LEU A 59 -13.05 -6.72 17.39
CA LEU A 59 -14.12 -6.13 16.57
C LEU A 59 -13.72 -4.73 16.09
N MET A 60 -13.20 -3.89 16.99
CA MET A 60 -12.70 -2.55 16.65
C MET A 60 -11.58 -2.61 15.61
N GLY A 61 -10.62 -3.54 15.80
CA GLY A 61 -9.55 -3.79 14.85
C GLY A 61 -10.07 -4.26 13.49
N CYS A 62 -11.04 -5.18 13.45
CA CYS A 62 -11.67 -5.64 12.21
C CYS A 62 -12.44 -4.51 11.50
N LEU A 63 -13.19 -3.69 12.24
CA LEU A 63 -13.88 -2.52 11.65
C LEU A 63 -12.88 -1.50 11.09
N LEU A 64 -11.75 -1.30 11.77
CA LEU A 64 -10.68 -0.45 11.26
C LEU A 64 -10.10 -1.05 9.96
N LEU A 65 -9.81 -2.35 9.93
CA LEU A 65 -9.33 -3.04 8.72
C LEU A 65 -10.35 -2.97 7.56
N LEU A 66 -11.64 -3.10 7.86
CA LEU A 66 -12.73 -2.99 6.88
C LEU A 66 -12.74 -1.63 6.18
N LEU A 67 -12.46 -0.54 6.91
CA LEU A 67 -12.37 0.80 6.36
C LEU A 67 -11.02 1.05 5.66
N CYS A 68 -9.92 0.56 6.26
CA CYS A 68 -8.58 0.81 5.74
C CYS A 68 -8.32 0.05 4.45
N THR A 69 -8.70 -1.24 4.36
CA THR A 69 -8.32 -2.10 3.23
C THR A 69 -8.79 -1.54 1.89
N PRO A 70 -10.08 -1.21 1.67
CA PRO A 70 -10.54 -0.67 0.39
C PRO A 70 -9.89 0.67 0.02
N VAL A 71 -9.62 1.53 1.01
CA VAL A 71 -8.90 2.80 0.82
C VAL A 71 -7.45 2.55 0.41
N GLY A 72 -6.79 1.59 1.06
CA GLY A 72 -5.43 1.18 0.76
C GLY A 72 -5.29 0.61 -0.64
N LEU A 73 -6.23 -0.24 -1.07
CA LEU A 73 -6.31 -0.77 -2.43
C LEU A 73 -6.37 0.37 -3.46
N SER A 74 -7.28 1.32 -3.29
CA SER A 74 -7.38 2.50 -4.17
C SER A 74 -6.08 3.31 -4.23
N ARG A 75 -5.42 3.46 -3.08
CA ARG A 75 -4.16 4.18 -2.96
C ARG A 75 -2.99 3.43 -3.61
N MET A 76 -2.94 2.11 -3.51
CA MET A 76 -1.92 1.30 -4.20
C MET A 76 -2.04 1.44 -5.71
N PHE A 77 -3.24 1.37 -6.27
CA PHE A 77 -3.47 1.63 -7.69
C PHE A 77 -3.04 3.04 -8.09
N THR A 78 -3.38 4.05 -7.28
CA THR A 78 -3.01 5.45 -7.55
C THR A 78 -1.49 5.66 -7.49
N VAL A 79 -0.82 5.13 -6.45
CA VAL A 79 0.62 5.27 -6.26
C VAL A 79 1.38 4.52 -7.34
N MET A 80 0.96 3.30 -7.73
CA MET A 80 1.58 2.62 -8.87
C MET A 80 1.39 3.36 -10.19
N GLY A 81 0.24 4.02 -10.38
CA GLY A 81 0.05 4.94 -11.50
C GLY A 81 1.06 6.09 -11.47
N GLN A 82 1.16 6.81 -10.35
CA GLN A 82 2.00 8.01 -10.23
C GLN A 82 3.51 7.74 -10.20
N LEU A 83 3.97 6.70 -9.51
CA LEU A 83 5.40 6.37 -9.38
C LEU A 83 6.03 5.99 -10.74
N LEU A 84 5.19 5.59 -11.71
CA LEU A 84 5.61 5.17 -13.04
C LEU A 84 5.32 6.15 -14.18
N VAL A 85 4.60 7.26 -13.95
CA VAL A 85 4.59 8.40 -14.90
C VAL A 85 5.92 9.13 -14.76
N LYS A 86 6.98 8.54 -15.31
CA LYS A 86 8.24 9.23 -15.60
C LYS A 86 8.53 9.17 -17.11
N PRO A 87 7.62 9.68 -17.98
CA PRO A 87 7.89 9.80 -19.42
C PRO A 87 9.06 10.75 -19.68
N THR A 88 9.25 11.78 -18.84
CA THR A 88 10.28 12.83 -19.02
C THR A 88 11.71 12.31 -18.95
N ILE A 89 12.01 11.27 -18.16
CA ILE A 89 13.36 10.68 -18.13
C ILE A 89 13.66 9.84 -19.38
N LEU A 90 12.65 9.21 -19.99
CA LEU A 90 12.88 8.44 -21.21
C LEU A 90 13.06 9.37 -22.42
N GLU A 91 12.27 10.43 -22.49
CA GLU A 91 12.38 11.43 -23.56
C GLU A 91 13.79 12.06 -23.57
N ASP A 92 14.31 12.42 -22.39
CA ASP A 92 15.69 12.91 -22.23
C ASP A 92 16.74 11.84 -22.60
N LEU A 93 16.52 10.56 -22.26
CA LEU A 93 17.45 9.48 -22.61
C LEU A 93 17.45 9.15 -24.11
N ASP A 94 16.30 9.25 -24.78
CA ASP A 94 16.17 9.10 -26.23
C ASP A 94 16.84 10.26 -26.97
N GLU A 95 16.67 11.48 -26.48
CA GLU A 95 17.34 12.67 -27.01
C GLU A 95 18.86 12.56 -26.83
N GLN A 96 19.34 12.10 -25.67
CA GLN A 96 20.77 11.84 -25.43
C GLN A 96 21.34 10.76 -26.37
N ILE A 97 20.64 9.65 -26.59
CA ILE A 97 21.07 8.59 -27.52
C ILE A 97 21.07 9.10 -28.97
N TYR A 98 20.08 9.92 -29.35
CA TYR A 98 19.99 10.56 -30.66
C TYR A 98 21.19 11.49 -30.92
N ILE A 99 21.51 12.37 -29.96
CA ILE A 99 22.65 13.30 -30.04
C ILE A 99 23.97 12.52 -30.17
N ILE A 100 24.18 11.47 -29.37
CA ILE A 100 25.39 10.65 -29.40
C ILE A 100 25.53 9.90 -30.73
N THR A 101 24.42 9.39 -31.28
CA THR A 101 24.41 8.71 -32.59
C THR A 101 24.78 9.67 -33.71
N LEU A 102 24.26 10.89 -33.67
CA LEU A 102 24.61 11.92 -34.65
C LEU A 102 26.08 12.35 -34.52
N LYS A 103 26.62 12.42 -33.29
CA LYS A 103 28.05 12.69 -33.04
C LYS A 103 28.93 11.55 -33.59
N GLU A 104 28.54 10.29 -33.42
CA GLU A 104 29.22 9.12 -34.01
C GLU A 104 29.28 9.22 -35.53
N GLU A 105 28.15 9.51 -36.20
CA GLU A 105 28.10 9.64 -37.66
C GLU A 105 28.99 10.77 -38.20
N ILE A 106 29.06 11.90 -37.50
CA ILE A 106 29.92 13.03 -37.87
C ILE A 106 31.40 12.66 -37.73
N LEU A 107 31.79 12.04 -36.61
CA LEU A 107 33.16 11.57 -36.36
C LEU A 107 33.58 10.52 -37.41
N GLN A 108 32.70 9.59 -37.72
CA GLN A 108 32.95 8.54 -38.71
C GLN A 108 33.09 9.11 -40.13
N ARG A 109 32.26 10.10 -40.52
CA ARG A 109 32.41 10.81 -41.80
C ARG A 109 33.71 11.61 -41.86
N LYS A 110 34.12 12.26 -40.76
CA LYS A 110 35.41 12.96 -40.69
C LYS A 110 36.57 12.00 -40.84
N LEU A 111 36.55 10.84 -40.18
CA LEU A 111 37.60 9.82 -40.29
C LEU A 111 37.75 9.30 -41.72
N ASN A 112 36.62 9.03 -42.41
CA ASN A 112 36.63 8.58 -43.81
C ASN A 112 37.10 9.65 -44.82
N GLY A 113 37.04 10.93 -44.44
CA GLY A 113 37.47 12.07 -45.27
C GLY A 113 38.93 12.50 -45.06
N VAL A 114 39.65 11.91 -44.10
CA VAL A 114 41.06 12.24 -43.85
C VAL A 114 41.91 11.59 -44.93
N SER A 115 42.44 12.40 -45.85
CA SER A 115 43.48 12.01 -46.79
C SER A 115 44.83 11.89 -46.06
N THR A 116 45.69 11.00 -46.57
CA THR A 116 46.88 10.33 -46.01
C THR A 116 48.03 11.19 -45.46
N ALA A 117 47.83 12.48 -45.14
CA ALA A 117 48.90 13.41 -44.77
C ALA A 117 48.98 13.76 -43.26
N VAL A 118 48.05 13.29 -42.41
CA VAL A 118 48.03 13.67 -40.98
C VAL A 118 47.70 12.49 -40.06
N GLU A 119 48.65 11.56 -39.92
CA GLU A 119 48.54 10.35 -39.06
C GLU A 119 48.28 10.67 -37.57
N PHE A 120 48.75 11.82 -37.08
CA PHE A 120 48.54 12.19 -35.68
C PHE A 120 47.10 12.58 -35.37
N ASN A 121 46.44 13.29 -36.30
CA ASN A 121 45.04 13.70 -36.13
C ASN A 121 44.07 12.54 -36.34
N SER A 122 44.43 11.51 -37.13
CA SER A 122 43.60 10.33 -37.31
C SER A 122 43.53 9.47 -36.05
N LEU A 123 44.65 9.32 -35.32
CA LEU A 123 44.68 8.54 -34.07
C LEU A 123 43.85 9.19 -32.94
N GLU A 124 43.90 10.53 -32.82
CA GLU A 124 43.08 11.25 -31.84
C GLU A 124 41.57 11.17 -32.18
N LEU A 125 41.24 11.20 -33.47
CA LEU A 125 39.87 11.05 -33.96
C LEU A 125 39.31 9.63 -33.78
N GLU A 126 40.15 8.61 -33.99
CA GLU A 126 39.81 7.20 -33.68
C GLU A 126 39.54 7.00 -32.19
N HIS A 127 40.38 7.59 -31.33
CA HIS A 127 40.20 7.52 -29.88
C HIS A 127 38.90 8.22 -29.42
N GLU A 128 38.56 9.37 -30.01
CA GLU A 128 37.29 10.05 -29.71
C GLU A 128 36.07 9.25 -30.20
N LEU A 129 36.17 8.60 -31.38
CA LEU A 129 35.12 7.74 -31.92
C LEU A 129 34.86 6.53 -31.00
N ASP A 130 35.90 5.86 -30.51
CA ASP A 130 35.76 4.74 -29.59
C ASP A 130 35.17 5.17 -28.24
N ASN A 131 35.53 6.35 -27.73
CA ASN A 131 34.91 6.90 -26.52
C ASN A 131 33.41 7.17 -26.72
N VAL A 132 33.01 7.73 -27.86
CA VAL A 132 31.59 7.95 -28.21
C VAL A 132 30.85 6.61 -28.34
N ARG A 133 31.47 5.59 -28.93
CA ARG A 133 30.91 4.24 -29.09
C ARG A 133 30.71 3.52 -27.75
N THR A 134 31.67 3.65 -26.84
CA THR A 134 31.55 3.10 -25.48
C THR A 134 30.50 3.83 -24.64
N MET A 135 30.35 5.16 -24.81
CA MET A 135 29.26 5.93 -24.20
C MET A 135 27.89 5.50 -24.72
N LYS A 136 27.74 5.35 -26.05
CA LYS A 136 26.51 4.88 -26.69
C LYS A 136 26.07 3.53 -26.15
N THR A 137 26.96 2.54 -26.15
CA THR A 137 26.65 1.18 -25.66
C THR A 137 26.30 1.15 -24.18
N LYS A 138 26.91 2.01 -23.34
CA LYS A 138 26.54 2.18 -21.93
C LYS A 138 25.14 2.77 -21.78
N LEU A 139 24.79 3.81 -22.55
CA LEU A 139 23.46 4.41 -22.53
C LEU A 139 22.39 3.45 -23.05
N GLU A 140 22.64 2.72 -24.14
CA GLU A 140 21.72 1.71 -24.69
C GLU A 140 21.44 0.57 -23.70
N ARG A 141 22.47 0.09 -22.98
CA ARG A 141 22.29 -0.89 -21.90
C ARG A 141 21.40 -0.35 -20.78
N ARG A 142 21.60 0.91 -20.36
CA ARG A 142 20.76 1.58 -19.35
C ARG A 142 19.33 1.79 -19.84
N LYS A 143 19.15 2.16 -21.11
CA LYS A 143 17.83 2.26 -21.76
C LYS A 143 17.12 0.91 -21.80
N LYS A 144 17.80 -0.17 -22.17
CA LYS A 144 17.18 -1.51 -22.26
C LYS A 144 16.78 -2.06 -20.89
N ALA A 145 17.63 -1.87 -19.87
CA ALA A 145 17.30 -2.23 -18.48
C ALA A 145 16.08 -1.43 -17.98
N SER A 146 16.04 -0.12 -18.24
CA SER A 146 14.94 0.76 -17.85
C SER A 146 13.65 0.51 -18.65
N ALA A 147 13.77 0.16 -19.94
CA ALA A 147 12.63 -0.18 -20.79
C ALA A 147 11.98 -1.50 -20.38
N TRP A 148 12.75 -2.48 -19.92
CA TRP A 148 12.21 -3.75 -19.41
C TRP A 148 11.41 -3.54 -18.11
N GLU A 149 11.96 -2.76 -17.17
CA GLU A 149 11.25 -2.37 -15.93
C GLU A 149 9.95 -1.60 -16.20
N ARG A 150 9.85 -0.85 -17.30
CA ARG A 150 8.66 -0.02 -17.54
C ARG A 150 7.66 -0.60 -18.54
N ASN A 151 8.11 -1.38 -19.51
CA ASN A 151 7.23 -1.96 -20.53
C ASN A 151 6.64 -3.31 -20.10
N LEU A 152 7.34 -4.04 -19.21
CA LEU A 152 6.89 -5.34 -18.73
C LEU A 152 6.44 -5.31 -17.26
N VAL A 153 7.23 -4.71 -16.37
CA VAL A 153 6.90 -4.73 -14.93
C VAL A 153 5.68 -3.86 -14.62
N TYR A 154 5.47 -2.74 -15.32
CA TYR A 154 4.27 -1.91 -15.18
C TYR A 154 2.96 -2.67 -15.41
N PRO A 155 2.68 -3.20 -16.62
CA PRO A 155 1.44 -3.91 -16.85
C PRO A 155 1.37 -5.18 -16.00
N ALA A 156 2.50 -5.84 -15.74
CA ALA A 156 2.53 -7.03 -14.90
C ALA A 156 2.09 -6.74 -13.45
N VAL A 157 2.62 -5.70 -12.80
CA VAL A 157 2.23 -5.34 -11.43
C VAL A 157 0.80 -4.82 -11.37
N MET A 158 0.38 -4.01 -12.35
CA MET A 158 -1.00 -3.51 -12.42
C MET A 158 -2.01 -4.65 -12.61
N ILE A 159 -1.70 -5.61 -13.50
CA ILE A 159 -2.52 -6.82 -13.71
C ILE A 159 -2.51 -7.69 -12.46
N LEU A 160 -1.36 -7.86 -11.80
CA LEU A 160 -1.27 -8.62 -10.55
C LEU A 160 -2.16 -8.01 -9.46
N LEU A 161 -2.07 -6.69 -9.22
CA LEU A 161 -2.92 -5.99 -8.26
C LEU A 161 -4.41 -6.14 -8.60
N LEU A 162 -4.76 -6.07 -9.90
CA LEU A 162 -6.13 -6.22 -10.36
C LEU A 162 -6.64 -7.66 -10.18
N ILE A 163 -5.81 -8.67 -10.46
CA ILE A 163 -6.11 -10.08 -10.21
C ILE A 163 -6.29 -10.30 -8.71
N GLU A 164 -5.36 -9.87 -7.86
CA GLU A 164 -5.43 -10.03 -6.40
C GLU A 164 -6.70 -9.38 -5.82
N THR A 165 -7.03 -8.16 -6.26
CA THR A 165 -8.26 -7.47 -5.82
C THR A 165 -9.52 -8.19 -6.30
N SER A 166 -9.55 -8.61 -7.57
CA SER A 166 -10.71 -9.28 -8.15
C SER A 166 -10.93 -10.65 -7.52
N SER A 167 -9.86 -11.41 -7.29
CA SER A 167 -9.88 -12.67 -6.56
C SER A 167 -10.36 -12.49 -5.13
N SER A 168 -9.93 -11.43 -4.43
CA SER A 168 -10.45 -11.09 -3.10
C SER A 168 -11.97 -10.86 -3.10
N VAL A 169 -12.48 -10.05 -4.04
CA VAL A 169 -13.92 -9.79 -4.16
C VAL A 169 -14.71 -11.06 -4.48
N ILE A 170 -14.24 -11.87 -5.44
CA ILE A 170 -14.89 -13.13 -5.82
C ILE A 170 -14.94 -14.09 -4.64
N LEU A 171 -13.83 -14.23 -3.91
CA LEU A 171 -13.74 -15.12 -2.76
C LEU A 171 -14.73 -14.71 -1.66
N VAL A 172 -14.77 -13.43 -1.30
CA VAL A 172 -15.71 -12.91 -0.29
C VAL A 172 -17.16 -13.02 -0.77
N ALA A 173 -17.43 -12.79 -2.06
CA ALA A 173 -18.77 -12.99 -2.63
C ALA A 173 -19.21 -14.46 -2.55
N CYS A 174 -18.33 -15.40 -2.89
CA CYS A 174 -18.59 -16.82 -2.69
C CYS A 174 -18.79 -17.17 -1.20
N ASN A 175 -18.04 -16.55 -0.28
CA ASN A 175 -18.22 -16.71 1.16
C ASN A 175 -19.60 -16.22 1.63
N ILE A 176 -20.04 -15.05 1.16
CA ILE A 176 -21.39 -14.53 1.42
C ILE A 176 -22.46 -15.51 0.92
N LEU A 177 -22.34 -16.01 -0.31
CA LEU A 177 -23.29 -16.99 -0.87
C LEU A 177 -23.34 -18.27 -0.03
N ARG A 178 -22.18 -18.77 0.44
CA ARG A 178 -22.13 -19.94 1.34
C ARG A 178 -22.81 -19.66 2.67
N LEU A 179 -22.59 -18.49 3.26
CA LEU A 179 -23.24 -18.08 4.51
C LEU A 179 -24.76 -17.94 4.35
N LEU A 180 -25.25 -17.48 3.19
CA LEU A 180 -26.69 -17.40 2.93
C LEU A 180 -27.35 -18.77 2.71
N VAL A 181 -26.63 -19.73 2.12
CA VAL A 181 -27.17 -21.06 1.79
C VAL A 181 -27.08 -22.03 2.97
N ASP A 182 -26.06 -21.90 3.82
CA ASP A 182 -25.83 -22.80 4.95
C ASP A 182 -25.50 -22.01 6.23
N GLU A 183 -26.50 -21.90 7.11
CA GLU A 183 -26.41 -21.18 8.39
C GLU A 183 -25.40 -21.82 9.36
N THR A 184 -24.98 -23.07 9.10
CA THR A 184 -23.97 -23.79 9.88
C THR A 184 -22.52 -23.50 9.44
N ALA A 185 -22.33 -22.79 8.32
CA ALA A 185 -21.01 -22.42 7.80
C ALA A 185 -20.37 -21.22 8.53
N MET A 186 -20.95 -20.76 9.64
CA MET A 186 -20.37 -19.69 10.44
C MET A 186 -18.93 -20.04 10.84
N PRO A 187 -18.03 -19.04 10.94
CA PRO A 187 -16.64 -19.25 11.39
C PRO A 187 -16.53 -19.60 12.88
N LYS A 188 -17.50 -20.33 13.45
CA LYS A 188 -17.49 -20.90 14.81
C LYS A 188 -16.35 -21.92 14.87
N GLY A 189 -15.45 -21.75 15.85
CA GLY A 189 -14.36 -22.70 16.09
C GLY A 189 -14.87 -24.12 16.17
N SER A 190 -14.52 -24.93 15.18
CA SER A 190 -14.88 -26.34 15.17
C SER A 190 -14.03 -27.04 16.23
N ARG A 191 -14.69 -27.69 17.19
CA ARG A 191 -14.08 -28.59 18.19
C ARG A 191 -13.49 -29.89 17.60
N GLY A 192 -13.22 -29.93 16.29
CA GLY A 192 -12.79 -31.12 15.56
C GLY A 192 -11.37 -30.96 15.00
N PRO A 193 -10.51 -32.00 15.06
CA PRO A 193 -9.20 -32.00 14.43
C PRO A 193 -9.35 -32.08 12.91
N GLY A 194 -9.56 -30.94 12.27
CA GLY A 194 -9.70 -30.80 10.82
C GLY A 194 -8.48 -30.15 10.18
N ILE A 195 -7.29 -30.71 10.40
CA ILE A 195 -6.08 -30.29 9.67
C ILE A 195 -6.24 -30.71 8.20
N GLY A 196 -6.39 -29.73 7.30
CA GLY A 196 -5.87 -29.85 5.93
C GLY A 196 -6.79 -30.28 4.77
N SER A 197 -8.13 -30.36 4.90
CA SER A 197 -8.94 -30.99 3.84
C SER A 197 -9.83 -30.11 2.97
N VAL A 198 -9.90 -28.77 3.15
CA VAL A 198 -10.73 -27.94 2.24
C VAL A 198 -10.16 -26.52 2.09
N SER A 199 -9.07 -26.36 1.34
CA SER A 199 -8.77 -25.06 0.71
C SER A 199 -9.86 -24.73 -0.31
N LEU A 200 -10.28 -23.45 -0.38
CA LEU A 200 -11.31 -22.98 -1.33
C LEU A 200 -10.87 -23.15 -2.79
N PHE A 201 -9.56 -23.20 -3.03
CA PHE A 201 -8.98 -23.66 -4.28
C PHE A 201 -8.68 -25.16 -4.19
N THR A 202 -9.25 -25.95 -5.10
CA THR A 202 -9.10 -27.40 -5.24
C THR A 202 -7.65 -27.88 -5.50
N PHE A 203 -6.62 -27.05 -5.27
CA PHE A 203 -5.26 -27.21 -5.79
C PHE A 203 -4.15 -27.34 -4.71
N GLY A 204 -4.48 -27.82 -3.50
CA GLY A 204 -3.48 -28.16 -2.48
C GLY A 204 -2.48 -27.03 -2.17
N PHE A 205 -1.19 -27.26 -2.45
CA PHE A 205 -0.09 -26.30 -2.23
C PHE A 205 -0.31 -24.94 -2.91
N LEU A 206 -0.84 -24.90 -4.14
CA LEU A 206 -1.08 -23.64 -4.85
C LEU A 206 -2.21 -22.84 -4.19
N GLY A 207 -3.21 -23.53 -3.62
CA GLY A 207 -4.27 -22.89 -2.83
C GLY A 207 -3.70 -22.23 -1.59
N ALA A 208 -2.85 -22.93 -0.84
CA ALA A 208 -2.17 -22.37 0.33
C ALA A 208 -1.24 -21.20 -0.04
N ALA A 209 -0.52 -21.28 -1.16
CA ALA A 209 0.32 -20.19 -1.64
C ALA A 209 -0.51 -18.95 -2.00
N LEU A 210 -1.63 -19.10 -2.70
CA LEU A 210 -2.55 -18.00 -3.02
C LEU A 210 -3.19 -17.41 -1.75
N GLU A 211 -3.56 -18.23 -0.77
CA GLU A 211 -4.07 -17.77 0.52
C GLU A 211 -3.04 -16.89 1.26
N ILE A 212 -1.76 -17.31 1.30
CA ILE A 212 -0.68 -16.54 1.92
C ILE A 212 -0.45 -15.22 1.17
N ILE A 213 -0.44 -15.26 -0.16
CA ILE A 213 -0.30 -14.06 -1.01
C ILE A 213 -1.46 -13.10 -0.71
N LEU A 214 -2.69 -13.60 -0.61
CA LEU A 214 -3.87 -12.77 -0.37
C LEU A 214 -3.90 -12.20 1.05
N ILE A 215 -3.45 -12.94 2.07
CA ILE A 215 -3.27 -12.40 3.43
C ILE A 215 -2.23 -11.28 3.42
N PHE A 216 -1.08 -11.50 2.79
CA PHE A 216 -0.03 -10.50 2.71
C PHE A 216 -0.52 -9.25 1.97
N TYR A 217 -1.24 -9.45 0.86
CA TYR A 217 -1.86 -8.38 0.10
C TYR A 217 -2.84 -7.55 0.93
N LEU A 218 -3.75 -8.21 1.66
CA LEU A 218 -4.70 -7.54 2.57
C LEU A 218 -3.98 -6.81 3.71
N MET A 219 -2.89 -7.38 4.24
CA MET A 219 -2.06 -6.77 5.27
C MET A 219 -1.43 -5.46 4.76
N VAL A 220 -0.71 -5.50 3.64
CA VAL A 220 -0.05 -4.30 3.09
C VAL A 220 -1.11 -3.26 2.71
N SER A 221 -2.22 -3.69 2.10
CA SER A 221 -3.35 -2.81 1.75
C SER A 221 -3.94 -2.15 3.00
N SER A 222 -4.14 -2.88 4.08
CA SER A 222 -4.63 -2.35 5.34
C SER A 222 -3.70 -1.30 5.94
N VAL A 223 -2.39 -1.55 5.93
CA VAL A 223 -1.38 -0.62 6.45
C VAL A 223 -1.33 0.66 5.61
N VAL A 224 -1.27 0.52 4.27
CA VAL A 224 -1.31 1.67 3.36
C VAL A 224 -2.61 2.47 3.53
N GLY A 225 -3.73 1.77 3.70
CA GLY A 225 -5.04 2.35 3.98
C GLY A 225 -5.08 3.11 5.30
N PHE A 226 -4.56 2.51 6.37
CA PHE A 226 -4.50 3.12 7.70
C PHE A 226 -3.80 4.47 7.66
N TYR A 227 -2.61 4.56 7.06
CA TYR A 227 -1.89 5.83 6.92
C TYR A 227 -2.53 6.81 5.92
N SER A 228 -3.43 6.33 5.06
CA SER A 228 -4.14 7.15 4.09
C SER A 228 -5.41 7.80 4.65
N LEU A 229 -5.95 7.30 5.76
CA LEU A 229 -7.12 7.87 6.43
C LEU A 229 -6.80 9.25 7.04
N CYS A 230 -7.73 10.19 6.92
CA CYS A 230 -7.55 11.58 7.37
C CYS A 230 -7.15 11.68 8.85
N PHE A 231 -7.79 10.88 9.71
CA PHE A 231 -7.53 10.86 11.15
C PHE A 231 -6.12 10.30 11.49
N PHE A 232 -5.67 9.30 10.76
CA PHE A 232 -4.42 8.58 11.05
C PHE A 232 -3.20 9.09 10.27
N ARG A 233 -3.40 10.00 9.30
CA ARG A 233 -2.31 10.66 8.57
C ARG A 233 -1.33 11.39 9.49
N THR A 234 -1.80 11.89 10.62
CA THR A 234 -0.97 12.57 11.65
C THR A 234 0.03 11.63 12.34
N PHE A 235 -0.22 10.33 12.30
CA PHE A 235 0.66 9.29 12.85
C PHE A 235 1.76 8.86 11.88
N ILE A 236 1.81 9.35 10.64
CA ILE A 236 2.90 8.99 9.71
C ILE A 236 4.25 9.35 10.33
N PRO A 237 5.15 8.37 10.55
CA PRO A 237 6.45 8.63 11.14
C PRO A 237 7.31 9.46 10.16
N LYS A 238 7.90 10.54 10.67
CA LYS A 238 8.83 11.41 9.94
C LYS A 238 10.21 11.29 10.56
N LYS A 239 11.23 11.09 9.73
CA LYS A 239 12.62 11.01 10.18
C LYS A 239 12.97 12.24 11.02
N ASP A 240 13.49 12.01 12.22
CA ASP A 240 13.96 13.00 13.20
C ASP A 240 12.91 13.97 13.81
N ASP A 241 11.61 13.79 13.53
CA ASP A 241 10.52 14.68 13.99
C ASP A 241 9.31 13.90 14.57
N THR A 242 9.57 12.72 15.13
CA THR A 242 8.54 11.87 15.77
C THR A 242 8.61 11.98 17.28
N THR A 243 7.55 12.52 17.90
CA THR A 243 7.34 12.45 19.35
C THR A 243 7.17 11.01 19.81
N MET A 244 7.64 10.65 21.01
CA MET A 244 7.52 9.30 21.56
C MET A 244 6.05 8.82 21.58
N THR A 245 5.10 9.71 21.87
CA THR A 245 3.65 9.45 21.80
C THR A 245 3.18 8.97 20.42
N LYS A 246 3.73 9.51 19.33
CA LYS A 246 3.41 9.06 17.96
C LYS A 246 4.02 7.69 17.67
N VAL A 247 5.21 7.41 18.19
CA VAL A 247 5.86 6.10 18.07
C VAL A 247 5.02 5.05 18.78
N ILE A 248 4.64 5.29 20.04
CA ILE A 248 3.75 4.41 20.81
C ILE A 248 2.42 4.23 20.08
N GLY A 249 1.80 5.32 19.60
CA GLY A 249 0.54 5.26 18.85
C GLY A 249 0.63 4.40 17.58
N ASN A 250 1.73 4.51 16.83
CA ASN A 250 1.99 3.66 15.67
C ASN A 250 2.19 2.20 16.05
N CYS A 251 2.99 1.92 17.09
CA CYS A 251 3.21 0.56 17.58
C CYS A 251 1.89 -0.09 18.01
N VAL A 252 1.07 0.62 18.79
CA VAL A 252 -0.25 0.13 19.22
C VAL A 252 -1.17 -0.07 18.03
N SER A 253 -1.19 0.86 17.07
CA SER A 253 -2.06 0.75 15.89
C SER A 253 -1.67 -0.43 15.00
N ILE A 254 -0.38 -0.60 14.70
CA ILE A 254 0.14 -1.73 13.93
C ILE A 254 -0.11 -3.05 14.67
N LEU A 255 0.06 -3.07 16.00
CA LEU A 255 -0.22 -4.25 16.82
C LEU A 255 -1.70 -4.65 16.74
N VAL A 256 -2.62 -3.68 16.87
CA VAL A 256 -4.06 -3.92 16.75
C VAL A 256 -4.41 -4.41 15.34
N LEU A 257 -3.92 -3.74 14.28
CA LEU A 257 -4.10 -4.17 12.89
C LEU A 257 -3.57 -5.59 12.68
N SER A 258 -2.37 -5.91 13.16
CA SER A 258 -1.75 -7.23 13.04
C SER A 258 -2.54 -8.32 13.76
N SER A 259 -3.11 -8.01 14.93
CA SER A 259 -3.92 -8.97 15.69
C SER A 259 -5.29 -9.22 15.06
N ALA A 260 -5.86 -8.22 14.39
CA ALA A 260 -7.17 -8.31 13.73
C ALA A 260 -7.10 -8.89 12.30
N LEU A 261 -5.93 -8.92 11.66
CA LEU A 261 -5.76 -9.44 10.29
C LEU A 261 -6.13 -10.94 10.15
N PRO A 262 -5.68 -11.84 11.05
CA PRO A 262 -6.10 -13.25 11.01
C PRO A 262 -7.62 -13.40 11.22
N VAL A 263 -8.21 -12.58 12.09
CA VAL A 263 -9.65 -12.57 12.36
C VAL A 263 -10.43 -12.09 11.15
N MET A 264 -9.97 -11.03 10.48
CA MET A 264 -10.53 -10.55 9.22
C MET A 264 -10.41 -11.63 8.13
N SER A 265 -9.24 -12.26 7.96
CA SER A 265 -9.03 -13.32 6.95
C SER A 265 -10.02 -14.47 7.13
N ARG A 266 -10.23 -14.91 8.39
CA ARG A 266 -11.24 -15.91 8.74
C ARG A 266 -12.67 -15.44 8.50
N THR A 267 -12.99 -14.20 8.88
CA THR A 267 -14.33 -13.62 8.74
C THR A 267 -14.71 -13.46 7.26
N LEU A 268 -13.76 -13.04 6.43
CA LEU A 268 -13.91 -12.91 4.97
C LEU A 268 -13.96 -14.25 4.24
N GLY A 269 -13.62 -15.35 4.93
CA GLY A 269 -13.54 -16.69 4.35
C GLY A 269 -12.30 -16.90 3.48
N VAL A 270 -11.32 -15.99 3.50
CA VAL A 270 -10.07 -16.04 2.72
C VAL A 270 -9.26 -17.27 3.08
N THR A 271 -9.18 -17.62 4.36
CA THR A 271 -8.48 -18.81 4.86
C THR A 271 -9.34 -19.62 5.79
N ARG A 272 -9.36 -20.95 5.60
CA ARG A 272 -9.94 -21.90 6.56
C ARG A 272 -8.95 -22.41 7.62
N PHE A 273 -7.68 -22.01 7.52
CA PHE A 273 -6.69 -22.32 8.54
C PHE A 273 -7.09 -21.69 9.88
N ASP A 274 -7.31 -22.55 10.88
CA ASP A 274 -7.60 -22.14 12.25
C ASP A 274 -6.31 -21.70 12.97
N LEU A 275 -5.73 -20.58 12.54
CA LEU A 275 -4.55 -19.98 13.18
C LEU A 275 -4.83 -19.44 14.59
N LEU A 276 -6.11 -19.31 14.96
CA LEU A 276 -6.50 -18.78 16.26
C LEU A 276 -6.73 -19.87 17.32
N GLY A 277 -6.97 -21.13 16.93
CA GLY A 277 -7.26 -22.20 17.88
C GLY A 277 -8.37 -21.80 18.88
N ASP A 278 -8.18 -22.08 20.16
CA ASP A 278 -9.16 -21.77 21.21
C ASP A 278 -9.36 -20.24 21.43
N PHE A 279 -8.45 -19.39 20.93
CA PHE A 279 -8.60 -17.92 20.94
C PHE A 279 -9.60 -17.40 19.89
N GLY A 280 -10.07 -18.27 18.98
CA GLY A 280 -11.05 -17.94 17.94
C GLY A 280 -12.50 -17.88 18.43
N ARG A 281 -12.76 -18.11 19.72
CA ARG A 281 -14.10 -18.07 20.34
C ARG A 281 -14.59 -16.65 20.60
N PHE A 282 -14.47 -15.79 19.59
CA PHE A 282 -15.03 -14.46 19.67
C PHE A 282 -16.55 -14.51 19.71
N ASN A 283 -17.14 -13.87 20.71
CA ASN A 283 -18.58 -13.90 20.90
C ASN A 283 -19.33 -13.25 19.71
N TRP A 284 -18.73 -12.22 19.10
CA TRP A 284 -19.31 -11.55 17.91
C TRP A 284 -19.27 -12.41 16.64
N LEU A 285 -18.29 -13.31 16.52
CA LEU A 285 -18.09 -14.16 15.35
C LEU A 285 -19.13 -15.29 15.27
N GLY A 286 -19.85 -15.54 16.38
CA GLY A 286 -21.00 -16.43 16.44
C GLY A 286 -22.32 -15.80 15.96
N ASN A 287 -22.35 -14.48 15.69
CA ASN A 287 -23.54 -13.77 15.23
C ASN A 287 -23.55 -13.67 13.70
N PHE A 288 -24.52 -14.35 13.07
CA PHE A 288 -24.73 -14.36 11.62
C PHE A 288 -24.74 -12.95 11.01
N TYR A 289 -25.55 -12.06 11.58
CA TYR A 289 -25.81 -10.74 11.01
C TYR A 289 -24.55 -9.87 11.04
N ILE A 290 -23.72 -9.98 12.08
CA ILE A 290 -22.46 -9.24 12.18
C ILE A 290 -21.47 -9.74 11.12
N VAL A 291 -21.31 -11.05 11.00
CA VAL A 291 -20.40 -11.64 10.01
C VAL A 291 -20.87 -11.33 8.58
N LEU A 292 -22.17 -11.48 8.30
CA LEU A 292 -22.75 -11.21 6.99
C LEU A 292 -22.61 -9.73 6.61
N SER A 293 -22.99 -8.81 7.52
CA SER A 293 -22.88 -7.37 7.27
C SER A 293 -21.44 -6.94 7.05
N TYR A 294 -20.49 -7.48 7.81
CA TYR A 294 -19.06 -7.24 7.61
C TYR A 294 -18.59 -7.64 6.21
N ASN A 295 -18.89 -8.88 5.80
CA ASN A 295 -18.52 -9.40 4.49
C ASN A 295 -19.17 -8.60 3.35
N LEU A 296 -20.45 -8.26 3.50
CA LEU A 296 -21.19 -7.47 2.53
C LEU A 296 -20.59 -6.07 2.36
N LEU A 297 -20.29 -5.39 3.47
CA LEU A 297 -19.65 -4.07 3.45
C LEU A 297 -18.27 -4.13 2.79
N PHE A 298 -17.47 -5.16 3.10
CA PHE A 298 -16.15 -5.33 2.48
C PHE A 298 -16.26 -5.49 0.97
N THR A 299 -17.15 -6.37 0.50
CA THR A 299 -17.39 -6.62 -0.92
C THR A 299 -17.88 -5.37 -1.64
N ILE A 300 -18.83 -4.63 -1.05
CA ILE A 300 -19.37 -3.39 -1.65
C ILE A 300 -18.26 -2.34 -1.76
N MET A 301 -17.52 -2.06 -0.68
CA MET A 301 -16.49 -1.04 -0.66
C MET A 301 -15.34 -1.37 -1.62
N THR A 302 -14.92 -2.63 -1.67
CA THR A 302 -13.85 -3.10 -2.56
C THR A 302 -14.28 -3.09 -4.02
N THR A 303 -15.53 -3.47 -4.31
CA THR A 303 -16.09 -3.41 -5.68
C THR A 303 -16.22 -1.97 -6.16
N LEU A 304 -16.73 -1.07 -5.32
CA LEU A 304 -16.81 0.36 -5.64
C LEU A 304 -15.41 0.97 -5.89
N CYS A 305 -14.40 0.55 -5.12
CA CYS A 305 -13.02 0.91 -5.34
C CYS A 305 -12.53 0.43 -6.72
N LEU A 306 -12.72 -0.84 -7.04
CA LEU A 306 -12.34 -1.41 -8.34
C LEU A 306 -13.01 -0.68 -9.52
N ILE A 307 -14.33 -0.44 -9.43
CA ILE A 307 -15.07 0.28 -10.47
C ILE A 307 -14.47 1.68 -10.64
N ARG A 308 -14.26 2.43 -9.56
CA ARG A 308 -13.69 3.78 -9.64
C ARG A 308 -12.29 3.79 -10.25
N THR A 309 -11.42 2.86 -9.84
CA THR A 309 -10.07 2.72 -10.39
C THR A 309 -10.12 2.39 -11.87
N PHE A 310 -10.89 1.37 -12.26
CA PHE A 310 -11.03 0.97 -13.65
C PHE A 310 -11.64 2.08 -14.51
N THR A 311 -12.71 2.74 -14.04
CA THR A 311 -13.32 3.89 -14.71
C THR A 311 -12.32 5.04 -14.85
N SER A 312 -11.48 5.31 -13.85
CA SER A 312 -10.45 6.36 -13.96
C SER A 312 -9.37 6.02 -14.98
N ALA A 313 -8.88 4.78 -15.02
CA ALA A 313 -7.89 4.33 -15.99
C ALA A 313 -8.44 4.37 -17.42
N VAL A 314 -9.66 3.86 -17.62
CA VAL A 314 -10.35 3.92 -18.92
C VAL A 314 -10.59 5.37 -19.34
N ARG A 315 -10.98 6.25 -18.42
CA ARG A 315 -11.18 7.67 -18.70
C ARG A 315 -9.89 8.37 -19.12
N GLU A 316 -8.76 8.07 -18.47
CA GLU A 316 -7.46 8.64 -18.82
C GLU A 316 -6.99 8.19 -20.21
N GLU A 317 -7.10 6.90 -20.52
CA GLU A 317 -6.78 6.37 -21.86
C GLU A 317 -7.72 6.93 -22.93
N LEU A 318 -9.01 7.08 -22.63
CA LEU A 318 -9.99 7.68 -23.53
C LEU A 318 -9.68 9.17 -23.78
N LEU A 319 -9.34 9.94 -22.74
CA LEU A 319 -8.93 11.35 -22.86
C LEU A 319 -7.66 11.51 -23.68
N LYS A 320 -6.71 10.59 -23.51
CA LYS A 320 -5.46 10.55 -24.28
C LYS A 320 -5.72 10.17 -25.74
N ALA A 321 -6.59 9.19 -26.00
CA ALA A 321 -6.98 8.78 -27.35
C ALA A 321 -7.80 9.86 -28.08
N ILE A 322 -8.61 10.64 -27.36
CA ILE A 322 -9.36 11.79 -27.89
C ILE A 322 -8.44 13.00 -28.14
N GLY A 323 -7.17 12.95 -27.71
CA GLY A 323 -6.17 13.97 -28.02
C GLY A 323 -6.34 15.29 -27.25
N LEU A 324 -7.17 15.31 -26.19
CA LEU A 324 -7.47 16.52 -25.42
C LEU A 324 -6.27 17.02 -24.59
N ASP A 325 -5.27 16.17 -24.37
CA ASP A 325 -4.00 16.53 -23.72
C ASP A 325 -3.20 17.56 -24.53
N LYS A 326 -3.36 17.57 -25.86
CA LYS A 326 -2.75 18.57 -26.76
C LYS A 326 -3.42 19.95 -26.64
N LEU A 327 -4.68 20.02 -26.21
CA LEU A 327 -5.44 21.27 -26.07
C LEU A 327 -5.12 22.00 -24.76
N GLN A 328 -4.86 21.28 -23.66
CA GLN A 328 -4.45 21.93 -22.40
C GLN A 328 -3.03 22.50 -22.47
N LEU A 329 -2.10 21.83 -23.17
CA LEU A 329 -0.75 22.36 -23.40
C LEU A 329 -0.75 23.57 -24.35
N SER A 330 -1.61 23.55 -25.38
CA SER A 330 -1.75 24.65 -26.34
C SER A 330 -2.36 25.93 -25.74
N ASN A 331 -3.20 25.84 -24.72
CA ASN A 331 -3.75 27.03 -24.06
C ASN A 331 -2.72 27.70 -23.13
N THR A 332 -1.89 26.90 -22.45
CA THR A 332 -0.84 27.45 -21.57
C THR A 332 0.27 28.17 -22.37
N SER A 333 0.62 27.69 -23.57
CA SER A 333 1.63 28.35 -24.40
C SER A 333 1.14 29.65 -25.05
N ARG A 334 -0.15 29.74 -25.42
CA ARG A 334 -0.73 30.94 -26.03
C ARG A 334 -0.87 32.11 -25.05
N ASP A 335 -1.06 31.83 -23.76
CA ASP A 335 -1.17 32.88 -22.74
C ASP A 335 0.18 33.51 -22.38
N SER A 336 1.31 32.85 -22.66
CA SER A 336 2.65 33.42 -22.46
C SER A 336 3.10 34.41 -23.56
N GLU A 337 2.45 34.43 -24.73
CA GLU A 337 2.84 35.30 -25.86
C GLU A 337 2.03 36.61 -25.97
N SER A 338 0.98 36.80 -25.15
CA SER A 338 0.10 37.98 -25.22
C SER A 338 0.54 39.15 -24.30
N ALA A 339 1.52 38.96 -23.42
CA ALA A 339 1.93 39.98 -22.46
C ALA A 339 3.09 40.87 -22.98
N LYS A 340 2.83 41.72 -23.97
CA LYS A 340 3.65 42.92 -24.23
C LYS A 340 2.78 44.11 -24.67
N PRO A 341 2.56 45.12 -23.82
CA PRO A 341 2.26 46.46 -24.29
C PRO A 341 3.56 47.27 -24.40
N SER A 342 3.80 47.70 -25.63
CA SER A 342 4.69 48.79 -26.01
C SER A 342 4.36 50.06 -25.21
N THR A 343 5.35 50.65 -24.53
CA THR A 343 5.29 52.04 -24.07
C THR A 343 6.58 52.73 -24.46
N ASN A 344 6.49 53.60 -25.47
CA ASN A 344 7.58 54.48 -25.88
C ASN A 344 7.02 55.89 -26.08
N GLY A 345 7.65 56.87 -25.43
CA GLY A 345 7.69 58.27 -25.86
C GLY A 345 6.82 59.31 -25.13
N HIS A 346 7.50 60.17 -24.35
CA HIS A 346 7.36 61.65 -24.26
C HIS A 346 5.98 62.27 -23.86
N GLN A 347 5.83 63.34 -23.06
CA GLN A 347 6.62 64.58 -22.91
C GLN A 347 6.09 65.46 -21.73
N LYS A 348 7.02 66.13 -21.02
CA LYS A 348 7.00 67.48 -20.37
C LYS A 348 5.95 67.92 -19.32
N ALA A 349 6.53 68.52 -18.26
CA ALA A 349 6.18 69.76 -17.53
C ALA A 349 4.75 69.86 -16.92
N LEU A 350 4.57 70.28 -15.67
CA LEU A 350 5.25 71.32 -14.89
C LEU A 350 5.06 71.03 -13.39
#